data_AF-J2WM34-F1
#
_entry.id   AF-J2WM34-F1
#
_cell.length_a   1.000
_cell.length_b   1.000
_cell.length_c   1.000
_cell.angle_alpha   90.00
_cell.angle_beta   90.00
_cell.angle_gamma   90.00
#
_symmetry.space_group_name_H-M   'P 1'
#
loop_
_entity.id
_entity.type
_entity.pdbx_description
1 polymer ?
#
loop_
_entity_poly.entity_id
_entity_poly.type
_entity_poly.pdbx_seq_one_letter_code
_entity_poly.pdbx_strand_id
1 'polypeptide(L)'
;MTKISNILSLPLFSIALVWLASTGVSRADDASCDAVAGLLSAITAEQELFYWSPDRAWKAVPADGLSLTTSEARLIYVTRELFSNEPRSGAIVVKTGRTIASGAIDPDPIRKRISLNRLRQEEFEKCQRPRDLSSFQGSVSAREYDWHHDYGYDASDNNDGYRLTQFHTGYSGRRDRCKETDNTTFDAPLRWDWRSNRSQFSFDPSVVRGGFNSQIMAGLHFSGAAAVGSVGLADQRVEIIKYRTNAQNVACIPVRIKLTGANFFIRINDLEGAPGGGRLIRADELSRQLRR
;
A
#
# COMPACT_ATOMS: atom_id res chain seq x y z
N MET A 1 39.89 -56.45 -29.17
CA MET A 1 39.78 -55.36 -28.19
C MET A 1 38.62 -54.46 -28.57
N THR A 2 37.48 -54.67 -27.92
CA THR A 2 36.17 -54.11 -28.26
C THR A 2 36.00 -52.80 -27.50
N LYS A 3 35.88 -51.65 -28.20
CA LYS A 3 35.56 -50.36 -27.58
C LYS A 3 34.04 -50.20 -27.52
N ILE A 4 33.49 -50.22 -26.31
CA ILE A 4 32.08 -49.93 -26.04
C ILE A 4 31.95 -48.42 -25.78
N SER A 5 31.10 -47.81 -26.59
CA SER A 5 30.64 -46.42 -26.53
C SER A 5 29.75 -46.22 -25.30
N ASN A 6 29.98 -45.16 -24.52
CA ASN A 6 29.00 -44.65 -23.55
C ASN A 6 28.78 -43.16 -23.81
N ILE A 7 27.67 -42.86 -24.48
CA ILE A 7 27.12 -41.50 -24.64
C ILE A 7 26.13 -41.31 -23.49
N LEU A 8 26.49 -40.49 -22.51
CA LEU A 8 25.54 -40.02 -21.48
C LEU A 8 24.67 -38.92 -22.09
N SER A 9 23.39 -39.22 -22.30
CA SER A 9 22.33 -38.24 -22.56
C SER A 9 21.72 -37.80 -21.22
N LEU A 10 21.95 -36.53 -20.85
CA LEU A 10 21.24 -35.89 -19.75
C LEU A 10 19.91 -35.29 -20.27
N PRO A 11 18.77 -35.49 -19.59
CA PRO A 11 17.53 -34.85 -19.95
C PRO A 11 17.52 -33.39 -19.48
N LEU A 12 17.39 -32.46 -20.43
CA LEU A 12 17.08 -31.05 -20.17
C LEU A 12 15.64 -30.94 -19.65
N PHE A 13 15.47 -30.77 -18.35
CA PHE A 13 14.22 -30.30 -17.76
C PHE A 13 14.09 -28.79 -17.99
N SER A 14 13.42 -28.42 -19.08
CA SER A 14 12.97 -27.04 -19.31
C SER A 14 11.84 -26.69 -18.34
N ILE A 15 12.19 -26.08 -17.20
CA ILE A 15 11.20 -25.44 -16.32
C ILE A 15 10.77 -24.14 -17.02
N ALA A 16 9.65 -24.19 -17.73
CA ALA A 16 8.96 -23.00 -18.23
C ALA A 16 8.28 -22.29 -17.04
N LEU A 17 9.01 -21.38 -16.37
CA LEU A 17 8.41 -20.42 -15.46
C LEU A 17 7.63 -19.40 -16.31
N VAL A 18 6.32 -19.60 -16.44
CA VAL A 18 5.42 -18.59 -16.98
C VAL A 18 5.23 -17.52 -15.91
N TRP A 19 6.13 -16.54 -15.88
CA TRP A 19 5.88 -15.29 -15.20
C TRP A 19 4.89 -14.50 -16.05
N LEU A 20 3.63 -14.49 -15.63
CA LEU A 20 2.71 -13.43 -16.04
C LEU A 20 3.24 -12.14 -15.40
N ALA A 21 4.11 -11.44 -16.13
CA ALA A 21 4.40 -10.05 -15.87
C ALA A 21 3.09 -9.29 -16.03
N SER A 22 2.42 -8.96 -14.92
CA SER A 22 1.30 -8.04 -14.94
C SER A 22 1.85 -6.66 -15.31
N THR A 23 1.85 -6.32 -16.60
CA THR A 23 2.01 -4.94 -17.09
C THR A 23 0.72 -4.18 -16.81
N GLY A 24 0.34 -4.08 -15.54
CA GLY A 24 -0.72 -3.21 -15.10
C GLY A 24 -0.10 -1.90 -14.68
N VAL A 25 -0.05 -0.93 -15.59
CA VAL A 25 -0.02 0.46 -15.15
C VAL A 25 -1.35 0.67 -14.43
N SER A 26 -1.31 0.89 -13.12
CA SER A 26 -2.50 1.38 -12.41
C SER A 26 -2.69 2.85 -12.77
N ARG A 27 -3.34 3.11 -13.91
CA ARG A 27 -4.23 4.26 -14.02
C ARG A 27 -5.53 3.91 -13.29
N ALA A 28 -6.41 4.89 -13.10
CA ALA A 28 -7.83 4.54 -13.06
C ALA A 28 -8.09 3.64 -14.28
N ASP A 29 -8.38 2.38 -14.03
CA ASP A 29 -8.65 1.44 -15.11
C ASP A 29 -10.10 1.68 -15.51
N ASP A 30 -10.31 2.24 -16.70
CA ASP A 30 -11.64 2.52 -17.22
C ASP A 30 -12.51 1.26 -17.15
N ALA A 31 -11.94 0.06 -17.37
CA ALA A 31 -12.66 -1.20 -17.23
C ALA A 31 -13.05 -1.51 -15.77
N SER A 32 -12.21 -1.16 -14.81
CA SER A 32 -12.54 -1.26 -13.38
C SER A 32 -13.63 -0.25 -12.98
N CYS A 33 -13.62 0.96 -13.56
CA CYS A 33 -14.69 1.92 -13.36
C CYS A 33 -16.01 1.50 -14.01
N ASP A 34 -15.97 0.94 -15.22
CA ASP A 34 -17.14 0.38 -15.90
C ASP A 34 -17.79 -0.73 -15.07
N ALA A 35 -16.96 -1.58 -14.45
CA ALA A 35 -17.43 -2.67 -13.61
C ALA A 35 -18.25 -2.20 -12.39
N VAL A 36 -18.02 -0.98 -11.90
CA VAL A 36 -18.75 -0.38 -10.77
C VAL A 36 -19.59 0.83 -11.17
N ALA A 37 -19.77 1.11 -12.46
CA ALA A 37 -20.38 2.34 -12.97
C ALA A 37 -21.77 2.61 -12.37
N GLY A 38 -22.61 1.57 -12.26
CA GLY A 38 -23.94 1.66 -11.65
C GLY A 38 -23.94 2.00 -10.15
N LEU A 39 -22.81 1.83 -9.46
CA LEU A 39 -22.62 2.15 -8.05
C LEU A 39 -22.00 3.54 -7.85
N LEU A 40 -21.27 4.06 -8.84
CA LEU A 40 -20.54 5.33 -8.73
C LEU A 40 -21.44 6.53 -8.42
N SER A 41 -22.69 6.52 -8.89
CA SER A 41 -23.67 7.58 -8.63
C SER A 41 -24.14 7.63 -7.18
N ALA A 42 -24.06 6.51 -6.45
CA ALA A 42 -24.42 6.43 -5.04
C ALA A 42 -23.27 6.82 -4.10
N ILE A 43 -22.04 6.91 -4.61
CA ILE A 43 -20.87 7.29 -3.82
C ILE A 43 -20.89 8.79 -3.58
N THR A 44 -21.24 9.19 -2.36
CA THR A 44 -21.20 10.57 -1.87
C THR A 44 -19.91 10.91 -1.13
N ALA A 45 -19.18 9.88 -0.68
CA ALA A 45 -17.90 10.03 -0.01
C ALA A 45 -16.74 10.18 -1.02
N GLU A 46 -15.62 10.71 -0.55
CA GLU A 46 -14.41 10.83 -1.38
C GLU A 46 -13.77 9.47 -1.68
N GLN A 47 -13.98 8.49 -0.81
CA GLN A 47 -13.40 7.16 -0.91
C GLN A 47 -14.43 6.10 -0.58
N GLU A 48 -14.40 5.00 -1.34
CA GLU A 48 -15.23 3.82 -1.10
C GLU A 48 -14.46 2.57 -1.50
N LEU A 49 -14.75 1.44 -0.86
CA LEU A 49 -14.14 0.15 -1.20
C LEU A 49 -15.21 -0.83 -1.63
N PHE A 50 -15.07 -1.40 -2.82
CA PHE A 50 -15.95 -2.44 -3.33
C PHE A 50 -15.24 -3.79 -3.35
N TYR A 51 -16.01 -4.87 -3.22
CA TYR A 51 -15.53 -6.23 -3.37
C TYR A 51 -16.37 -7.01 -4.39
N TRP A 52 -15.73 -7.97 -5.05
CA TRP A 52 -16.40 -8.92 -5.91
C TRP A 52 -17.03 -10.02 -5.05
N SER A 53 -18.35 -10.03 -4.98
CA SER A 53 -19.10 -10.93 -4.12
C SER A 53 -19.29 -12.33 -4.74
N PRO A 54 -19.60 -13.36 -3.92
CA PRO A 54 -19.86 -14.71 -4.43
C PRO A 54 -21.01 -14.79 -5.44
N ASP A 55 -22.00 -13.91 -5.35
CA ASP A 55 -23.11 -13.76 -6.32
C ASP A 55 -22.70 -13.01 -7.60
N ARG A 56 -21.40 -12.83 -7.83
CA ARG A 56 -20.82 -12.24 -9.05
C ARG A 56 -21.27 -10.81 -9.30
N ALA A 57 -21.30 -10.01 -8.23
CA ALA A 57 -21.60 -8.59 -8.29
C ALA A 57 -20.55 -7.78 -7.53
N TRP A 58 -20.40 -6.51 -7.87
CA TRP A 58 -19.65 -5.58 -7.03
C TRP A 58 -20.55 -5.04 -5.93
N LYS A 59 -20.05 -5.04 -4.69
CA LYS A 59 -20.76 -4.53 -3.51
C LYS A 59 -19.83 -3.70 -2.65
N ALA A 60 -20.35 -2.70 -1.97
CA ALA A 60 -19.57 -1.94 -1.00
C ALA A 60 -19.11 -2.85 0.15
N VAL A 61 -17.87 -2.66 0.61
CA VAL A 61 -17.33 -3.39 1.76
C VAL A 61 -17.90 -2.78 3.04
N PRO A 62 -18.67 -3.53 3.84
CA PRO A 62 -19.25 -3.04 5.08
C PRO A 62 -18.18 -2.50 6.05
N ALA A 63 -18.53 -1.51 6.86
CA ALA A 63 -17.59 -0.87 7.78
C ALA A 63 -17.03 -1.84 8.83
N ASP A 64 -17.83 -2.82 9.25
CA ASP A 64 -17.46 -3.91 10.18
C ASP A 64 -16.61 -5.01 9.52
N GLY A 65 -16.39 -4.92 8.20
CA GLY A 65 -15.56 -5.81 7.43
C GLY A 65 -16.35 -6.80 6.58
N LEU A 66 -15.66 -7.84 6.12
CA LEU A 66 -16.22 -8.81 5.18
C LEU A 66 -15.83 -10.23 5.59
N SER A 67 -16.75 -11.18 5.41
CA SER A 67 -16.45 -12.61 5.48
C SER A 67 -16.43 -13.18 4.07
N LEU A 68 -15.30 -13.76 3.67
CA LEU A 68 -15.01 -14.25 2.34
C LEU A 68 -14.80 -15.76 2.37
N THR A 69 -15.50 -16.48 1.50
CA THR A 69 -15.27 -17.93 1.34
C THR A 69 -14.12 -18.25 0.38
N THR A 70 -13.64 -17.25 -0.37
CA THR A 70 -12.58 -17.37 -1.36
C THR A 70 -11.19 -17.25 -0.74
N SER A 71 -10.17 -17.82 -1.40
CA SER A 71 -8.75 -17.64 -1.04
C SER A 71 -8.15 -16.34 -1.57
N GLU A 72 -8.92 -15.53 -2.29
CA GLU A 72 -8.53 -14.23 -2.82
C GLU A 72 -9.67 -13.24 -2.63
N ALA A 73 -9.37 -12.07 -2.06
CA ALA A 73 -10.23 -10.91 -2.09
C ALA A 73 -9.92 -10.08 -3.35
N ARG A 74 -10.93 -9.89 -4.20
CA ARG A 74 -10.88 -8.97 -5.34
C ARG A 74 -11.61 -7.71 -4.96
N LEU A 75 -10.90 -6.60 -4.93
CA LEU A 75 -11.38 -5.32 -4.45
C LEU A 75 -11.18 -4.24 -5.51
N ILE A 76 -12.00 -3.19 -5.46
CA ILE A 76 -11.80 -1.95 -6.18
C ILE A 76 -11.90 -0.82 -5.16
N TYR A 77 -10.80 -0.11 -4.95
CA TYR A 77 -10.80 1.14 -4.22
C TYR A 77 -11.21 2.25 -5.18
N VAL A 78 -12.29 2.95 -4.86
CA VAL A 78 -12.77 4.08 -5.63
C VAL A 78 -12.41 5.36 -4.89
N THR A 79 -11.85 6.31 -5.60
CA THR A 79 -11.67 7.66 -5.08
C THR A 79 -12.17 8.73 -6.04
N ARG A 80 -12.66 9.84 -5.50
CA ARG A 80 -13.31 10.93 -6.23
C ARG A 80 -12.61 12.27 -5.98
N GLU A 81 -12.53 13.15 -6.97
CA GLU A 81 -12.19 14.57 -6.78
C GLU A 81 -13.49 15.35 -6.56
N LEU A 82 -13.62 15.96 -5.39
CA LEU A 82 -14.83 16.68 -4.94
C LEU A 82 -14.67 18.21 -4.92
N PHE A 83 -13.46 18.73 -5.11
CA PHE A 83 -13.11 20.14 -4.91
C PHE A 83 -12.72 20.85 -6.21
N SER A 84 -12.45 20.09 -7.25
CA SER A 84 -12.09 20.61 -8.57
C SER A 84 -12.93 19.93 -9.65
N ASN A 85 -13.16 20.65 -10.74
CA ASN A 85 -13.68 20.08 -11.98
C ASN A 85 -12.56 19.43 -12.82
N GLU A 86 -11.31 19.59 -12.41
CA GLU A 86 -10.15 19.02 -13.08
C GLU A 86 -9.77 17.66 -12.48
N PRO A 87 -9.35 16.70 -13.31
CA PRO A 87 -8.86 15.42 -12.83
C PRO A 87 -7.64 15.58 -11.91
N ARG A 88 -7.69 14.95 -10.73
CA ARG A 88 -6.56 14.93 -9.79
C ARG A 88 -5.68 13.71 -9.99
N SER A 89 -4.39 13.89 -9.72
CA SER A 89 -3.44 12.80 -9.55
C SER A 89 -3.12 12.59 -8.08
N GLY A 90 -2.68 11.38 -7.73
CA GLY A 90 -2.26 11.06 -6.38
C GLY A 90 -1.57 9.71 -6.29
N ALA A 91 -1.33 9.28 -5.06
CA ALA A 91 -0.87 7.93 -4.75
C ALA A 91 -1.62 7.40 -3.55
N ILE A 92 -1.93 6.10 -3.57
CA ILE A 92 -2.44 5.38 -2.43
C ILE A 92 -1.38 4.44 -1.87
N VAL A 93 -1.44 4.24 -0.56
CA VAL A 93 -0.67 3.23 0.17
C VAL A 93 -1.65 2.17 0.61
N VAL A 94 -1.51 0.96 0.06
CA VAL A 94 -2.32 -0.20 0.43
C VAL A 94 -1.52 -1.07 1.39
N LYS A 95 -1.99 -1.17 2.61
CA LYS A 95 -1.40 -1.98 3.68
C LYS A 95 -2.30 -3.17 3.94
N THR A 96 -1.72 -4.36 3.94
CA THR A 96 -2.42 -5.60 4.25
C THR A 96 -1.61 -6.42 5.23
N GLY A 97 -2.28 -7.28 5.97
CA GLY A 97 -1.66 -8.26 6.85
C GLY A 97 -2.72 -9.06 7.59
N ARG A 98 -2.29 -9.86 8.55
CA ARG A 98 -3.14 -10.58 9.48
C ARG A 98 -2.94 -10.07 10.90
N THR A 99 -4.02 -10.03 11.67
CA THR A 99 -3.94 -9.80 13.10
C THR A 99 -3.65 -11.13 13.79
N ILE A 100 -2.57 -11.19 14.56
CA ILE A 100 -2.24 -12.32 15.43
C ILE A 100 -3.11 -12.20 16.69
N ALA A 101 -3.73 -13.30 17.12
CA ALA A 101 -4.56 -13.29 18.32
C ALA A 101 -3.77 -12.83 19.55
N SER A 102 -4.41 -12.03 20.42
CA SER A 102 -3.81 -11.56 21.67
C SER A 102 -3.29 -12.76 22.48
N GLY A 103 -2.00 -12.75 22.83
CA GLY A 103 -1.34 -13.83 23.58
C GLY A 103 -0.59 -14.87 22.74
N ALA A 104 -0.75 -14.90 21.41
CA ALA A 104 0.16 -15.67 20.57
C ALA A 104 1.50 -14.92 20.44
N ILE A 105 2.56 -15.54 20.96
CA ILE A 105 3.92 -15.02 20.88
C ILE A 105 4.34 -15.12 19.41
N ASP A 106 4.65 -13.98 18.79
CA ASP A 106 5.40 -13.99 17.53
C ASP A 106 6.73 -14.69 17.82
N PRO A 107 7.01 -15.85 17.20
CA PRO A 107 8.20 -16.62 17.54
C PRO A 107 9.49 -15.89 17.14
N ASP A 108 9.42 -14.87 16.27
CA ASP A 108 10.60 -14.10 15.86
C ASP A 108 10.25 -12.67 15.39
N PRO A 109 9.87 -11.76 16.31
CA PRO A 109 9.48 -10.39 15.96
C PRO A 109 10.67 -9.58 15.39
N ILE A 110 11.90 -10.01 15.68
CA ILE A 110 13.13 -9.35 15.21
C ILE A 110 13.42 -9.72 13.75
N ARG A 111 13.22 -10.98 13.35
CA ARG A 111 13.40 -11.40 11.95
C ARG A 111 12.17 -11.22 11.09
N LYS A 112 11.06 -10.78 11.67
CA LYS A 112 9.85 -10.42 10.93
C LYS A 112 10.16 -9.43 9.82
N ARG A 113 9.70 -9.72 8.61
CA ARG A 113 9.88 -8.87 7.43
C ARG A 113 8.55 -8.40 6.87
N ILE A 114 8.55 -7.16 6.39
CA ILE A 114 7.42 -6.54 5.70
C ILE A 114 7.70 -6.58 4.21
N SER A 115 6.75 -7.11 3.44
CA SER A 115 6.84 -7.17 1.99
C SER A 115 6.49 -5.81 1.38
N LEU A 116 7.30 -5.35 0.44
CA LEU A 116 7.17 -4.06 -0.23
C LEU A 116 6.95 -4.29 -1.72
N ASN A 117 5.89 -3.71 -2.28
CA ASN A 117 5.57 -3.81 -3.70
C ASN A 117 5.26 -2.45 -4.31
N ARG A 118 5.90 -2.13 -5.42
CA ARG A 118 5.52 -1.00 -6.27
C ARG A 118 5.49 -1.52 -7.69
N LEU A 119 4.33 -1.48 -8.33
CA LEU A 119 4.26 -1.79 -9.76
C LEU A 119 5.02 -0.74 -10.57
N ARG A 120 5.38 -1.04 -11.82
CA ARG A 120 5.99 -0.05 -12.71
C ARG A 120 5.06 1.16 -12.83
N GLN A 121 5.62 2.35 -12.68
CA GLN A 121 4.86 3.60 -12.66
C GLN A 121 5.03 4.34 -13.99
N GLU A 122 4.00 5.05 -14.42
CA GLU A 122 4.12 6.02 -15.51
C GLU A 122 4.74 7.33 -15.01
N GLU A 123 5.42 8.03 -15.92
CA GLU A 123 5.78 9.42 -15.69
C GLU A 123 4.53 10.28 -15.64
N PHE A 124 4.46 11.14 -14.61
CA PHE A 124 3.54 12.26 -14.65
C PHE A 124 4.29 13.45 -15.24
N GLU A 125 3.74 14.00 -16.32
CA GLU A 125 4.33 15.04 -17.19
C GLU A 125 4.95 16.23 -16.44
N LYS A 126 4.43 16.56 -15.26
CA LYS A 126 4.85 17.70 -14.44
C LYS A 126 5.88 17.36 -13.35
N CYS A 127 6.23 16.09 -13.19
CA CYS A 127 7.21 15.62 -12.21
C CYS A 127 8.44 15.02 -12.87
N GLN A 128 9.30 15.91 -13.36
CA GLN A 128 10.59 15.59 -13.99
C GLN A 128 11.69 15.14 -13.01
N ARG A 129 11.37 14.88 -11.73
CA ARG A 129 12.27 14.22 -10.79
C ARG A 129 11.82 12.77 -10.62
N PRO A 130 12.23 11.85 -11.51
CA PRO A 130 11.94 10.45 -11.31
C PRO A 130 12.79 9.94 -10.14
N ARG A 131 12.23 9.89 -8.93
CA ARG A 131 12.57 8.76 -8.07
C ARG A 131 12.05 7.53 -8.78
N ASP A 132 12.99 6.75 -9.30
CA ASP A 132 12.88 5.42 -9.88
C ASP A 132 11.45 4.99 -10.27
N LEU A 133 11.16 4.99 -11.56
CA LEU A 133 9.87 4.56 -12.11
C LEU A 133 9.78 3.04 -12.28
N SER A 134 10.87 2.32 -12.00
CA SER A 134 10.90 0.88 -12.07
C SER A 134 9.93 0.27 -11.05
N SER A 135 9.47 -0.93 -11.36
CA SER A 135 8.81 -1.75 -10.36
C SER A 135 9.79 -2.08 -9.24
N PHE A 136 9.33 -2.03 -8.01
CA PHE A 136 10.08 -2.48 -6.84
C PHE A 136 9.39 -3.69 -6.22
N GLN A 137 10.15 -4.75 -5.98
CA GLN A 137 9.70 -5.86 -5.16
C GLN A 137 10.80 -6.20 -4.17
N GLY A 138 10.48 -6.15 -2.88
CA GLY A 138 11.46 -6.39 -1.84
C GLY A 138 10.82 -6.66 -0.50
N SER A 139 11.67 -6.75 0.50
CA SER A 139 11.25 -6.80 1.89
C SER A 139 12.29 -6.12 2.77
N VAL A 140 11.84 -5.62 3.90
CA VAL A 140 12.65 -5.00 4.96
C VAL A 140 12.25 -5.60 6.31
N SER A 141 13.12 -5.54 7.31
CA SER A 141 12.73 -5.91 8.67
C SER A 141 11.61 -4.98 9.19
N ALA A 142 10.72 -5.53 9.99
CA ALA A 142 9.62 -4.77 10.59
C ALA A 142 10.14 -3.61 11.45
N ARG A 143 11.25 -3.81 12.15
CA ARG A 143 11.92 -2.78 12.93
C ARG A 143 12.33 -1.58 12.08
N GLU A 144 13.09 -1.79 11.00
CA GLU A 144 13.56 -0.70 10.15
C GLU A 144 12.39 0.01 9.45
N TYR A 145 11.37 -0.75 9.05
CA TYR A 145 10.14 -0.18 8.49
C TYR A 145 9.45 0.79 9.45
N ASP A 146 9.16 0.35 10.67
CA ASP A 146 8.47 1.18 11.65
C ASP A 146 9.38 2.33 12.14
N TRP A 147 10.69 2.12 12.29
CA TRP A 147 11.63 3.21 12.60
C TRP A 147 11.57 4.33 11.56
N HIS A 148 11.54 3.96 10.29
CA HIS A 148 11.43 4.91 9.21
C HIS A 148 10.10 5.66 9.21
N HIS A 149 8.98 4.93 9.32
CA HIS A 149 7.63 5.52 9.15
C HIS A 149 7.02 6.09 10.42
N ASP A 150 7.38 5.57 11.59
CA ASP A 150 6.80 5.96 12.88
C ASP A 150 7.65 7.00 13.60
N TYR A 151 8.97 7.00 13.40
CA TYR A 151 9.90 7.88 14.13
C TYR A 151 10.67 8.84 13.22
N GLY A 152 10.46 8.74 11.91
CA GLY A 152 11.15 9.58 10.93
C GLY A 152 12.65 9.32 10.84
N TYR A 153 13.12 8.16 11.31
CA TYR A 153 14.53 7.77 11.24
C TYR A 153 14.97 7.62 9.78
N ASP A 154 16.12 8.19 9.44
CA ASP A 154 16.74 7.96 8.14
C ASP A 154 17.60 6.70 8.22
N ALA A 155 17.12 5.63 7.61
CA ALA A 155 17.79 4.33 7.64
C ALA A 155 18.75 4.13 6.46
N SER A 156 19.02 5.17 5.64
CA SER A 156 19.76 5.07 4.37
C SER A 156 21.10 4.33 4.46
N ASP A 157 21.71 4.30 5.65
CA ASP A 157 23.04 3.75 5.91
C ASP A 157 23.06 2.22 6.08
N ASN A 158 21.89 1.56 6.08
CA ASN A 158 21.77 0.10 6.10
C ASN A 158 21.00 -0.45 4.88
N ASN A 159 21.13 -1.74 4.60
CA ASN A 159 20.51 -2.37 3.41
C ASN A 159 18.97 -2.27 3.41
N ASP A 160 18.32 -2.37 4.57
CA ASP A 160 16.87 -2.26 4.67
C ASP A 160 16.41 -0.80 4.43
N GLY A 161 17.15 0.20 4.92
CA GLY A 161 16.83 1.60 4.64
C GLY A 161 17.14 2.03 3.21
N TYR A 162 18.21 1.52 2.59
CA TYR A 162 18.41 1.70 1.15
C TYR A 162 17.23 1.12 0.34
N ARG A 163 16.73 -0.05 0.72
CA ARG A 163 15.53 -0.65 0.12
C ARG A 163 14.27 0.20 0.34
N LEU A 164 14.11 0.82 1.51
CA LEU A 164 13.02 1.77 1.75
C LEU A 164 13.12 2.98 0.80
N THR A 165 14.31 3.56 0.66
CA THR A 165 14.56 4.67 -0.27
C THR A 165 14.22 4.31 -1.72
N GLN A 166 14.56 3.08 -2.16
CA GLN A 166 14.20 2.58 -3.49
C GLN A 166 12.71 2.29 -3.66
N PHE A 167 12.06 1.79 -2.60
CA PHE A 167 10.63 1.50 -2.60
C PHE A 167 9.80 2.77 -2.78
N HIS A 168 10.16 3.84 -2.09
CA HIS A 168 9.49 5.14 -2.22
C HIS A 168 9.74 5.79 -3.59
N THR A 169 8.72 6.50 -4.05
CA THR A 169 8.71 7.18 -5.35
C THR A 169 8.03 8.54 -5.23
N GLY A 170 8.26 9.40 -6.24
CA GLY A 170 7.57 10.66 -6.39
C GLY A 170 6.24 10.51 -7.14
N TYR A 171 5.27 11.38 -6.89
CA TYR A 171 3.98 11.41 -7.59
C TYR A 171 3.50 12.85 -7.80
N SER A 172 2.56 13.05 -8.73
CA SER A 172 1.87 14.33 -8.91
C SER A 172 0.69 14.42 -7.94
N GLY A 173 0.69 15.40 -7.04
CA GLY A 173 -0.43 15.65 -6.12
C GLY A 173 -1.57 16.47 -6.73
N ARG A 174 -2.60 16.77 -5.94
CA ARG A 174 -3.88 17.41 -6.34
C ARG A 174 -3.75 18.77 -7.05
N ARG A 175 -2.61 19.43 -6.97
CA ARG A 175 -2.33 20.74 -7.61
C ARG A 175 -1.08 20.70 -8.48
N ASP A 176 -0.82 19.55 -9.09
CA ASP A 176 0.37 19.28 -9.89
C ASP A 176 1.69 19.59 -9.18
N ARG A 177 1.66 19.50 -7.84
CA ARG A 177 2.87 19.61 -7.03
C ARG A 177 3.48 18.24 -6.92
N CYS A 178 4.74 18.14 -7.32
CA CYS A 178 5.50 16.92 -7.13
C CYS A 178 5.75 16.70 -5.65
N LYS A 179 5.36 15.52 -5.19
CA LYS A 179 5.49 15.09 -3.81
C LYS A 179 6.19 13.74 -3.78
N GLU A 180 6.94 13.51 -2.72
CA GLU A 180 7.53 12.21 -2.44
C GLU A 180 6.61 11.41 -1.52
N THR A 181 6.49 10.11 -1.77
CA THR A 181 5.70 9.21 -0.90
C THR A 181 6.27 9.10 0.52
N ASP A 182 7.56 9.38 0.72
CA ASP A 182 8.22 9.42 2.03
C ASP A 182 8.47 10.83 2.55
N ASN A 183 7.80 11.86 1.98
CA ASN A 183 7.98 13.23 2.45
C ASN A 183 7.59 13.36 3.93
N THR A 184 8.45 14.02 4.70
CA THR A 184 8.28 14.30 6.14
C THR A 184 7.58 15.63 6.42
N THR A 185 7.36 16.47 5.39
CA THR A 185 6.65 17.75 5.55
C THR A 185 5.23 17.51 6.04
N PHE A 186 4.85 18.22 7.10
CA PHE A 186 3.53 18.12 7.71
C PHE A 186 2.45 18.83 6.89
N ASP A 187 1.24 18.26 6.90
CA ASP A 187 0.10 18.83 6.16
C ASP A 187 -0.30 20.22 6.70
N ALA A 188 -0.26 20.43 8.03
CA ALA A 188 -0.53 21.75 8.63
C ALA A 188 0.22 21.96 9.95
N PRO A 189 1.52 22.34 9.92
CA PRO A 189 2.33 22.49 11.13
C PRO A 189 1.80 23.57 12.10
N LEU A 190 1.18 24.63 11.58
CA LEU A 190 0.56 25.69 12.40
C LEU A 190 -0.79 25.28 13.02
N ARG A 191 -1.31 24.10 12.68
CA ARG A 191 -2.60 23.58 13.17
C ARG A 191 -2.47 22.26 13.93
N TRP A 192 -1.25 21.92 14.34
CA TRP A 192 -0.96 20.68 15.10
C TRP A 192 -1.34 19.41 14.33
N ASP A 193 -1.45 19.48 13.00
CA ASP A 193 -1.61 18.31 12.14
C ASP A 193 -0.24 17.90 11.63
N TRP A 194 0.37 16.96 12.35
CA TRP A 194 1.72 16.44 12.10
C TRP A 194 1.73 15.27 11.13
N ARG A 195 0.62 15.01 10.42
CA ARG A 195 0.60 13.98 9.39
C ARG A 195 1.49 14.36 8.24
N SER A 196 2.24 13.39 7.76
CA SER A 196 3.12 13.50 6.60
C SER A 196 2.87 12.31 5.68
N ASN A 197 3.35 12.38 4.43
CA ASN A 197 3.23 11.24 3.51
C ASN A 197 3.89 9.99 4.09
N ARG A 198 5.07 10.15 4.72
CA ARG A 198 5.79 9.05 5.35
C ARG A 198 4.99 8.38 6.47
N SER A 199 4.32 9.14 7.33
CA SER A 199 3.55 8.53 8.44
C SER A 199 2.34 7.71 7.97
N GLN A 200 1.86 7.94 6.73
CA GLN A 200 0.74 7.18 6.16
C GLN A 200 1.07 5.71 5.88
N PHE A 201 2.36 5.37 5.83
CA PHE A 201 2.85 4.00 5.66
C PHE A 201 2.82 3.19 6.97
N SER A 202 2.71 3.84 8.13
CA SER A 202 2.71 3.16 9.42
C SER A 202 1.59 2.13 9.55
N PHE A 203 1.89 1.01 10.21
CA PHE A 203 0.88 0.05 10.66
C PHE A 203 0.23 0.45 12.00
N ASP A 204 0.74 1.47 12.68
CA ASP A 204 0.11 2.08 13.86
C ASP A 204 -0.90 3.16 13.46
N PRO A 205 -2.22 2.95 13.68
CA PRO A 205 -3.24 3.96 13.36
C PRO A 205 -3.08 5.28 14.15
N SER A 206 -2.36 5.28 15.27
CA SER A 206 -2.07 6.51 16.01
C SER A 206 -1.03 7.36 15.28
N VAL A 207 -0.01 6.75 14.68
CA VAL A 207 1.00 7.43 13.85
C VAL A 207 0.38 7.96 12.55
N VAL A 208 -0.48 7.16 11.92
CA VAL A 208 -1.19 7.58 10.69
C VAL A 208 -2.04 8.84 10.95
N ARG A 209 -2.75 8.89 12.08
CA ARG A 209 -3.61 10.03 12.48
C ARG A 209 -2.83 11.21 13.06
N GLY A 210 -1.78 10.94 13.82
CA GLY A 210 -1.11 11.91 14.67
C GLY A 210 0.25 12.39 14.16
N GLY A 211 0.83 11.75 13.14
CA GLY A 211 2.20 12.00 12.70
C GLY A 211 3.23 11.11 13.41
N PHE A 212 4.51 11.47 13.28
CA PHE A 212 5.59 10.69 13.88
C PHE A 212 5.57 10.73 15.42
N ASN A 213 5.97 9.62 16.02
CA ASN A 213 6.39 9.55 17.41
C ASN A 213 7.72 10.30 17.61
N SER A 214 7.92 10.85 18.82
CA SER A 214 9.16 11.55 19.17
C SER A 214 10.39 10.63 19.06
N GLN A 215 11.46 11.12 18.41
CA GLN A 215 12.74 10.41 18.33
C GLN A 215 13.40 10.21 19.70
N ILE A 216 13.15 11.11 20.66
CA ILE A 216 13.62 10.96 22.05
C ILE A 216 12.94 9.74 22.70
N MET A 217 11.66 9.52 22.42
CA MET A 217 10.94 8.34 22.88
C MET A 217 11.43 7.06 22.18
N ALA A 218 11.84 7.14 20.91
CA ALA A 218 12.53 6.05 20.23
C ALA A 218 13.83 5.65 20.95
N GLY A 219 14.59 6.64 21.43
CA GLY A 219 15.82 6.51 22.24
C GLY A 219 15.63 5.80 23.59
N LEU A 220 14.44 5.91 24.19
CA LEU A 220 14.13 5.31 25.50
C LEU A 220 13.50 3.91 25.39
N HIS A 221 12.93 3.54 24.23
CA HIS A 221 12.39 2.19 23.97
C HIS A 221 13.46 1.19 23.48
N PHE A 222 14.75 1.48 23.73
CA PHE A 222 15.94 0.75 23.26
C PHE A 222 16.14 -0.67 23.85
N SER A 223 15.11 -1.34 24.35
CA SER A 223 15.18 -2.75 24.77
C SER A 223 14.45 -3.67 23.78
N GLY A 224 15.03 -3.83 22.59
CA GLY A 224 14.98 -5.07 21.79
C GLY A 224 13.65 -5.59 21.23
N ALA A 225 12.49 -4.99 21.53
CA ALA A 225 11.21 -5.42 20.97
C ALA A 225 10.94 -4.73 19.63
N ALA A 226 10.28 -5.43 18.70
CA ALA A 226 9.80 -4.84 17.45
C ALA A 226 9.09 -3.50 17.72
N ALA A 227 9.30 -2.54 16.82
CA ALA A 227 8.63 -1.27 16.88
C ALA A 227 7.10 -1.47 16.88
N VAL A 228 6.42 -0.59 17.62
CA VAL A 228 5.06 -0.81 18.14
C VAL A 228 4.04 -1.08 17.04
N GLY A 229 4.18 -0.43 15.87
CA GLY A 229 3.21 -0.53 14.77
C GLY A 229 3.08 -1.92 14.15
N SER A 230 4.16 -2.70 14.15
CA SER A 230 4.16 -4.06 13.59
C SER A 230 3.94 -5.15 14.64
N VAL A 231 3.80 -4.83 15.93
CA VAL A 231 3.55 -5.84 16.97
C VAL A 231 2.16 -6.46 16.80
N GLY A 232 2.07 -7.79 16.93
CA GLY A 232 0.80 -8.51 16.84
C GLY A 232 0.22 -8.62 15.42
N LEU A 233 1.01 -8.31 14.39
CA LEU A 233 0.63 -8.50 12.99
C LEU A 233 1.41 -9.67 12.35
N ALA A 234 0.93 -10.23 11.25
CA ALA A 234 1.65 -11.19 10.42
C ALA A 234 1.43 -10.89 8.93
N ASP A 235 2.26 -11.46 8.07
CA ASP A 235 2.14 -11.36 6.60
C ASP A 235 1.95 -9.93 6.10
N GLN A 236 2.63 -8.98 6.74
CA GLN A 236 2.51 -7.57 6.42
C GLN A 236 3.06 -7.31 5.01
N ARG A 237 2.25 -6.61 4.23
CA ARG A 237 2.59 -6.16 2.89
C ARG A 237 2.12 -4.73 2.70
N VAL A 238 2.95 -3.97 2.00
CA VAL A 238 2.66 -2.59 1.64
C VAL A 238 2.86 -2.39 0.16
N GLU A 239 1.92 -1.71 -0.47
CA GLU A 239 1.91 -1.44 -1.89
C GLU A 239 1.64 0.02 -2.20
N ILE A 240 2.45 0.61 -3.09
CA ILE A 240 2.27 1.97 -3.59
C ILE A 240 1.61 1.90 -4.96
N ILE A 241 0.49 2.59 -5.11
CA ILE A 241 -0.24 2.67 -6.37
C ILE A 241 -0.49 4.16 -6.69
N LYS A 242 0.13 4.69 -7.74
CA LYS A 242 -0.24 6.01 -8.26
C LYS A 242 -1.56 5.91 -9.01
N TYR A 243 -2.30 7.01 -9.09
CA TYR A 243 -3.52 7.08 -9.88
C TYR A 243 -3.73 8.48 -10.43
N ARG A 244 -4.64 8.56 -11.39
CA ARG A 244 -5.25 9.80 -11.87
C ARG A 244 -6.73 9.57 -12.03
N THR A 245 -7.55 10.50 -11.56
CA THR A 245 -8.99 10.43 -11.82
C THR A 245 -9.26 10.67 -13.31
N ASN A 246 -10.39 10.16 -13.79
CA ASN A 246 -10.86 10.39 -15.16
C ASN A 246 -11.58 11.75 -15.28
N ALA A 247 -12.20 12.01 -16.44
CA ALA A 247 -12.96 13.23 -16.71
C ALA A 247 -14.20 13.39 -15.82
N GLN A 248 -14.71 12.30 -15.23
CA GLN A 248 -15.79 12.29 -14.25
C GLN A 248 -15.26 12.44 -12.82
N ASN A 249 -13.97 12.77 -12.67
CA ASN A 249 -13.31 12.97 -11.40
C ASN A 249 -13.34 11.74 -10.50
N VAL A 250 -13.27 10.53 -11.09
CA VAL A 250 -13.20 9.26 -10.36
C VAL A 250 -11.97 8.46 -10.78
N ALA A 251 -11.33 7.76 -9.83
CA ALA A 251 -10.37 6.71 -10.10
C ALA A 251 -10.81 5.40 -9.45
N CYS A 252 -10.77 4.31 -10.20
CA CYS A 252 -11.10 2.97 -9.73
C CYS A 252 -9.84 2.11 -9.79
N ILE A 253 -9.35 1.74 -8.60
CA ILE A 253 -8.03 1.14 -8.42
C ILE A 253 -8.22 -0.31 -7.97
N PRO A 254 -7.91 -1.30 -8.82
CA PRO A 254 -8.07 -2.70 -8.47
C PRO A 254 -7.02 -3.13 -7.44
N VAL A 255 -7.46 -3.84 -6.41
CA VAL A 255 -6.60 -4.41 -5.37
C VAL A 255 -6.92 -5.89 -5.20
N ARG A 256 -5.89 -6.73 -5.13
CA ARG A 256 -6.03 -8.18 -4.92
C ARG A 256 -5.24 -8.62 -3.71
N ILE A 257 -5.88 -9.39 -2.84
CA ILE A 257 -5.29 -9.89 -1.60
C ILE A 257 -5.46 -11.39 -1.53
N LYS A 258 -4.34 -12.11 -1.39
CA LYS A 258 -4.37 -13.56 -1.11
C LYS A 258 -4.65 -13.78 0.38
N LEU A 259 -5.65 -14.60 0.67
CA LEU A 259 -6.13 -14.89 2.02
C LEU A 259 -5.63 -16.26 2.49
N THR A 260 -4.42 -16.29 3.05
CA THR A 260 -3.74 -17.49 3.54
C THR A 260 -3.98 -17.75 5.04
N GLY A 261 -5.23 -17.59 5.51
CA GLY A 261 -5.61 -17.72 6.92
C GLY A 261 -6.80 -16.85 7.32
N ALA A 262 -7.00 -16.67 8.63
CA ALA A 262 -8.04 -15.81 9.19
C ALA A 262 -7.50 -14.42 9.60
N ASN A 263 -8.42 -13.50 9.93
CA ASN A 263 -8.16 -12.18 10.52
C ASN A 263 -7.27 -11.26 9.67
N PHE A 264 -7.51 -11.23 8.36
CA PHE A 264 -6.85 -10.27 7.48
C PHE A 264 -7.40 -8.86 7.70
N PHE A 265 -6.57 -7.86 7.39
CA PHE A 265 -7.02 -6.49 7.24
C PHE A 265 -6.53 -5.93 5.92
N ILE A 266 -7.25 -4.92 5.43
CA ILE A 266 -6.77 -3.97 4.45
C ILE A 266 -6.94 -2.57 5.02
N ARG A 267 -5.90 -1.76 4.86
CA ARG A 267 -5.87 -0.35 5.19
C ARG A 267 -5.36 0.42 3.98
N ILE A 268 -6.08 1.46 3.58
CA ILE A 268 -5.73 2.28 2.42
C ILE A 268 -5.62 3.73 2.87
N ASN A 269 -4.48 4.33 2.58
CA ASN A 269 -4.25 5.76 2.77
C ASN A 269 -4.12 6.42 1.40
N ASP A 270 -5.02 7.34 1.08
CA ASP A 270 -4.85 8.22 -0.07
C ASP A 270 -4.03 9.43 0.33
N LEU A 271 -2.82 9.56 -0.23
CA LEU A 271 -1.89 10.62 0.15
C LEU A 271 -2.39 12.02 -0.25
N GLU A 272 -3.34 12.08 -1.18
CA GLU A 272 -3.99 13.31 -1.59
C GLU A 272 -5.45 13.38 -1.19
N GLY A 273 -6.01 12.35 -0.54
CA GLY A 273 -7.41 12.29 -0.14
C GLY A 273 -7.74 13.41 0.84
N ALA A 274 -8.96 13.93 0.82
CA ALA A 274 -9.43 14.96 1.75
C ALA A 274 -10.77 14.55 2.41
N PRO A 275 -11.08 15.03 3.62
CA PRO A 275 -12.31 14.66 4.33
C PRO A 275 -13.56 15.44 3.85
N GLY A 276 -13.49 16.16 2.73
CA GLY A 276 -14.52 17.12 2.31
C GLY A 276 -14.46 18.47 3.06
N GLY A 277 -15.35 19.42 2.72
CA GLY A 277 -15.54 20.67 3.49
C GLY A 277 -14.51 21.79 3.28
N GLY A 278 -13.84 21.82 2.13
CA GLY A 278 -12.89 22.90 1.75
C GLY A 278 -11.52 22.87 2.44
N ARG A 279 -11.24 21.89 3.31
CA ARG A 279 -9.95 21.72 3.98
C ARG A 279 -9.05 20.77 3.19
N LEU A 280 -7.87 21.24 2.78
CA LEU A 280 -6.81 20.42 2.15
C LEU A 280 -5.98 19.71 3.22
N ILE A 281 -6.68 19.01 4.09
CA ILE A 281 -6.12 18.18 5.14
C ILE A 281 -6.32 16.74 4.69
N ARG A 282 -5.36 15.83 4.91
CA ARG A 282 -5.51 14.45 4.42
C ARG A 282 -6.74 13.75 5.02
N ALA A 283 -7.42 12.92 4.25
CA ALA A 283 -8.51 12.07 4.72
C ALA A 283 -8.01 11.02 5.72
N ASP A 284 -8.92 10.45 6.50
CA ASP A 284 -8.62 9.33 7.38
C ASP A 284 -8.37 8.04 6.58
N GLU A 285 -7.58 7.15 7.17
CA GLU A 285 -7.32 5.81 6.64
C GLU A 285 -8.61 5.02 6.48
N LEU A 286 -8.83 4.46 5.28
CA LEU A 286 -9.87 3.47 5.07
C LEU A 286 -9.38 2.13 5.59
N SER A 287 -9.97 1.63 6.68
CA SER A 287 -9.63 0.34 7.29
C SER A 287 -10.80 -0.63 7.23
N ARG A 288 -10.54 -1.89 6.84
CA ARG A 288 -11.53 -2.98 6.80
C ARG A 288 -10.91 -4.30 7.26
N GLN A 289 -11.70 -5.09 7.99
CA GLN A 289 -11.35 -6.47 8.33
C GLN A 289 -11.84 -7.42 7.24
N LEU A 290 -11.04 -8.43 6.91
CA LEU A 290 -11.34 -9.48 5.96
C LEU A 290 -11.18 -10.83 6.68
N ARG A 291 -12.29 -11.53 6.86
CA ARG A 291 -12.36 -12.82 7.54
C ARG A 291 -12.55 -13.91 6.49
N ARG A 292 -11.97 -15.06 6.74
CA ARG A 292 -12.20 -16.29 5.98
C ARG A 292 -12.81 -17.33 6.89
#